data_AF-A0A7C6A2Z4-F1
#
_entry.id   AF-A0A7C6A2Z4-F1
#
_cell.length_a   1.000
_cell.length_b   1.000
_cell.length_c   1.000
_cell.angle_alpha   90.00
_cell.angle_beta   90.00
_cell.angle_gamma   90.00
#
_symmetry.space_group_name_H-M   'P 1'
#
loop_
_entity.id
_entity.type
_entity.pdbx_description
1 polymer ?
#
loop_
_entity_poly.entity_id
_entity_poly.type
_entity_poly.pdbx_seq_one_letter_code
_entity_poly.pdbx_strand_id
1 'polypeptide(L)'
;MTPQQFLVQIRQGKFPSACLLLGPEAYQRDYCRRALIEAFLSREERESGLTHYDLEEISLEAVLEDARSLCLFAPRRVICVRNAEMALPRG
;
A
#
# COMPACT_ATOMS: atom_id res chain seq x y z
N MET A 1 -2.09 14.75 6.52
CA MET A 1 -3.01 14.56 5.38
C MET A 1 -4.24 13.82 5.89
N THR A 2 -5.44 14.32 5.60
CA THR A 2 -6.69 13.64 6.00
C THR A 2 -7.09 12.56 4.99
N PRO A 3 -7.93 11.59 5.34
CA PRO A 3 -8.46 10.59 4.39
C PRO A 3 -9.09 11.24 3.15
N GLN A 4 -9.85 12.32 3.33
CA GLN A 4 -10.48 13.05 2.22
C GLN A 4 -9.44 13.67 1.27
N GLN A 5 -8.40 14.29 1.81
CA GLN A 5 -7.31 14.87 1.01
C GLN A 5 -6.56 13.78 0.22
N PHE A 6 -6.30 12.65 0.86
CA PHE A 6 -5.68 11.48 0.21
C PHE A 6 -6.53 11.00 -0.97
N LEU A 7 -7.82 10.78 -0.78
CA LEU A 7 -8.74 10.35 -1.83
C LEU A 7 -8.86 11.34 -2.99
N VAL A 8 -8.72 12.65 -2.73
CA VAL A 8 -8.66 13.66 -3.79
C VAL A 8 -7.37 13.51 -4.60
N GLN A 9 -6.23 13.31 -3.95
CA GLN A 9 -4.95 13.10 -4.65
C GLN A 9 -4.95 11.83 -5.52
N ILE A 10 -5.45 10.72 -4.98
CA ILE A 10 -5.57 9.46 -5.71
C ILE A 10 -6.45 9.62 -6.96
N ARG A 11 -7.58 10.33 -6.84
CA ARG A 11 -8.44 10.64 -7.99
C ARG A 11 -7.77 11.52 -9.05
N GLN A 12 -6.76 12.30 -8.68
CA GLN A 12 -5.95 13.09 -9.61
C GLN A 12 -4.79 12.30 -10.23
N GLY A 13 -4.69 10.99 -9.96
CA GLY A 13 -3.58 10.16 -10.41
C GLY A 13 -2.25 10.46 -9.70
N LYS A 14 -2.30 11.15 -8.55
CA LYS A 14 -1.11 11.44 -7.74
C LYS A 14 -0.97 10.35 -6.69
N PHE A 15 -0.01 9.45 -6.92
CA PHE A 15 0.25 8.32 -6.04
C PHE A 15 1.55 8.53 -5.26
N PRO A 16 1.52 8.51 -3.91
CA PRO A 16 2.75 8.53 -3.13
C PRO A 16 3.50 7.20 -3.29
N SER A 17 4.83 7.24 -3.28
CA SER A 17 5.67 6.01 -3.34
C SER A 17 5.45 5.09 -2.13
N ALA A 18 5.08 5.66 -0.98
CA ALA A 18 4.68 4.92 0.21
C ALA A 18 3.67 5.74 1.01
N CYS A 19 2.71 5.08 1.66
CA CYS A 19 1.80 5.71 2.60
C CYS A 19 1.48 4.77 3.76
N LEU A 20 1.35 5.33 4.95
CA LEU A 20 0.92 4.62 6.15
C LEU A 20 -0.50 5.08 6.51
N LEU A 21 -1.45 4.13 6.55
CA LEU A 21 -2.84 4.39 6.91
C LEU A 21 -3.03 4.09 8.39
N LEU A 22 -3.09 5.14 9.21
CA LEU A 22 -3.32 5.05 10.66
C LEU A 22 -4.69 5.63 11.04
N GLY A 23 -5.17 5.23 12.21
CA GLY A 23 -6.42 5.73 12.80
C GLY A 23 -7.26 4.57 13.34
N PRO A 24 -8.20 4.84 14.26
CA PRO A 24 -9.03 3.79 14.86
C PRO A 24 -10.04 3.19 13.87
N GLU A 25 -10.55 3.96 12.91
CA GLU A 25 -11.59 3.53 11.97
C GLU A 25 -11.07 2.57 10.88
N ALA A 26 -11.25 1.26 11.09
CA ALA A 26 -10.84 0.22 10.14
C ALA A 26 -11.46 0.42 8.75
N TYR A 27 -12.74 0.79 8.70
CA TYR A 27 -13.44 1.05 7.44
C TYR A 27 -12.76 2.14 6.61
N GLN A 28 -12.30 3.24 7.23
CA GLN A 28 -11.66 4.33 6.50
C GLN A 28 -10.29 3.92 5.96
N ARG A 29 -9.52 3.14 6.74
CA ARG A 29 -8.23 2.59 6.27
C ARG A 29 -8.44 1.68 5.06
N ASP A 30 -9.41 0.77 5.15
CA ASP A 30 -9.75 -0.15 4.07
C ASP A 30 -10.26 0.59 2.82
N TYR A 31 -11.10 1.62 3.01
CA TYR A 31 -11.61 2.44 1.92
C TYR A 31 -10.48 3.18 1.19
N CYS A 32 -9.56 3.81 1.92
CA CYS A 32 -8.40 4.48 1.33
C CYS A 32 -7.49 3.49 0.59
N ARG A 33 -7.20 2.32 1.19
CA ARG A 33 -6.38 1.28 0.57
C ARG A 33 -7.00 0.79 -0.74
N ARG A 34 -8.30 0.46 -0.74
CA ARG A 34 -9.03 0.00 -1.94
C ARG A 34 -9.02 1.07 -3.03
N ALA A 35 -9.32 2.32 -2.69
CA ALA A 35 -9.30 3.42 -3.64
C ALA A 35 -7.93 3.61 -4.31
N LEU A 36 -6.82 3.47 -3.56
CA LEU A 36 -5.47 3.52 -4.12
C LEU A 36 -5.22 2.35 -5.09
N ILE A 37 -5.52 1.12 -4.69
CA ILE A 37 -5.29 -0.07 -5.52
C ILE A 37 -6.11 0.03 -6.81
N GLU A 38 -7.39 0.39 -6.70
CA GLU A 38 -8.29 0.47 -7.84
C GLU A 38 -7.92 1.58 -8.83
N ALA A 39 -7.37 2.69 -8.34
CA ALA A 39 -6.90 3.79 -9.18
C ALA A 39 -5.50 3.54 -9.78
N PHE A 40 -4.64 2.77 -9.10
CA PHE A 40 -3.26 2.53 -9.54
C PHE A 40 -3.11 1.31 -10.46
N LEU A 41 -3.93 0.27 -10.26
CA LEU A 41 -3.93 -0.98 -11.03
C LEU A 41 -5.32 -1.23 -11.64
N SER A 42 -5.34 -1.50 -12.94
CA SER A 42 -6.49 -2.07 -13.61
C SER A 42 -6.85 -3.44 -13.03
N ARG A 43 -8.03 -3.97 -13.37
CA ARG A 43 -8.48 -5.26 -12.85
C ARG A 43 -7.55 -6.41 -13.25
N GLU A 44 -7.01 -6.37 -14.45
CA GLU A 44 -6.10 -7.38 -15.02
C GLU A 44 -4.72 -7.30 -14.34
N GLU A 45 -4.19 -6.09 -14.15
CA GLU A 45 -2.89 -5.89 -13.49
C GLU A 45 -2.88 -6.30 -12.02
N ARG A 46 -4.03 -6.43 -11.36
CA ARG A 46 -4.08 -6.81 -9.93
C ARG A 46 -3.62 -8.24 -9.69
N GLU A 47 -3.73 -9.14 -10.66
CA GLU A 47 -3.34 -10.54 -10.49
C GLU A 47 -1.83 -10.69 -10.28
N SER A 48 -1.02 -9.93 -11.03
CA SER A 48 0.44 -9.96 -10.93
C SER A 48 1.04 -8.76 -10.16
N GLY A 49 0.33 -7.64 -10.12
CA GLY A 49 0.78 -6.37 -9.59
C GLY A 49 0.36 -6.07 -8.15
N LEU A 50 -0.38 -6.96 -7.49
CA LEU A 50 -0.73 -6.79 -6.07
C LEU A 50 -0.03 -7.85 -5.23
N THR A 51 0.76 -7.40 -4.25
CA THR A 51 1.46 -8.28 -3.30
C THR A 51 1.03 -7.96 -1.88
N HIS A 52 0.86 -8.98 -1.06
CA HIS A 52 0.50 -8.85 0.35
C HIS A 52 1.62 -9.36 1.24
N TYR A 53 1.99 -8.55 2.23
CA TYR A 53 2.92 -8.91 3.29
C TYR A 53 2.31 -8.64 4.66
N ASP A 54 2.87 -9.32 5.65
CA ASP A 54 2.49 -9.18 7.05
C ASP A 54 3.74 -8.96 7.90
N LEU A 55 3.83 -7.85 8.63
CA LEU A 55 5.01 -7.57 9.45
C LEU A 55 5.15 -8.47 10.69
N GLU A 56 4.15 -9.30 10.99
CA GLU A 56 4.30 -10.37 11.97
C GLU A 56 5.13 -11.56 11.42
N GLU A 57 5.18 -11.72 10.10
CA GLU A 57 5.86 -12.84 9.43
C GLU A 57 7.15 -12.43 8.72
N ILE A 58 7.19 -11.23 8.13
CA ILE A 58 8.33 -10.73 7.35
C ILE A 58 8.81 -9.38 7.89
N SER A 59 10.12 -9.15 7.91
CA SER A 59 10.67 -7.87 8.38
C SER A 59 10.37 -6.73 7.41
N LEU A 60 10.31 -5.50 7.92
CA LEU A 60 10.16 -4.32 7.08
C LEU A 60 11.30 -4.20 6.07
N GLU A 61 12.54 -4.53 6.45
CA GLU A 61 13.67 -4.48 5.52
C GLU A 61 13.46 -5.39 4.32
N ALA A 62 12.97 -6.61 4.54
CA ALA A 62 12.69 -7.56 3.46
C ALA A 62 11.55 -7.07 2.56
N VAL A 63 10.52 -6.43 3.11
CA VAL A 63 9.45 -5.78 2.32
C VAL A 63 10.02 -4.65 1.46
N LEU A 64 10.92 -3.83 2.00
CA LEU A 64 11.55 -2.73 1.26
C LEU A 64 12.55 -3.23 0.20
N GLU A 65 13.21 -4.37 0.45
CA GLU A 65 14.05 -5.06 -0.53
C GLU A 65 13.23 -5.61 -1.69
N ASP A 66 12.07 -6.20 -1.41
CA ASP A 66 11.14 -6.58 -2.48
C ASP A 66 10.66 -5.33 -3.23
N ALA A 67 10.22 -4.28 -2.52
CA ALA A 67 9.69 -3.06 -3.14
C ALA A 67 10.63 -2.39 -4.16
N ARG A 68 11.96 -2.48 -3.94
CA ARG A 68 12.96 -1.96 -4.88
C ARG A 68 13.30 -2.91 -6.03
N SER A 69 12.92 -4.18 -5.92
CA SER A 69 13.12 -5.19 -6.95
C SER A 69 12.13 -5.00 -8.10
N LEU A 70 12.59 -5.26 -9.32
CA LEU A 70 11.74 -5.23 -10.52
C LEU A 70 10.90 -6.51 -10.60
N CYS A 71 9.63 -6.36 -10.96
CA CYS A 71 8.76 -7.50 -11.23
C CYS A 71 8.76 -7.81 -12.73
N LEU A 72 8.99 -9.08 -13.08
CA LEU A 72 8.94 -9.57 -14.47
C LEU A 72 7.53 -9.56 -15.06
N PHE A 73 6.51 -9.75 -14.21
CA PHE A 73 5.12 -9.98 -14.63
C PHE A 73 4.20 -8.77 -14.41
N ALA A 74 4.72 -7.71 -13.77
CA ALA A 74 3.94 -6.53 -13.44
C ALA A 74 4.79 -5.26 -13.65
N PRO A 75 4.51 -4.45 -14.68
CA PRO A 75 5.23 -3.19 -14.90
C PRO A 75 4.95 -2.17 -13.80
N ARG A 76 3.83 -2.32 -13.09
CA ARG A 76 3.40 -1.51 -11.95
C ARG A 76 2.98 -2.45 -10.84
N ARG A 77 3.39 -2.14 -9.61
CA ARG A 77 3.09 -2.98 -8.44
C ARG A 77 2.65 -2.15 -7.25
N VAL A 78 1.73 -2.70 -6.47
CA VAL A 78 1.34 -2.23 -5.14
C VAL A 78 1.69 -3.33 -4.13
N ILE A 79 2.45 -2.96 -3.11
CA ILE A 79 2.73 -3.84 -1.97
C ILE A 79 1.87 -3.39 -0.80
N CYS A 80 0.97 -4.26 -0.36
CA CYS A 80 0.09 -4.05 0.78
C CYS A 80 0.67 -4.75 2.01
N VAL A 81 0.99 -3.97 3.04
CA VAL A 81 1.59 -4.47 4.26
C VAL A 81 0.57 -4.41 5.39
N ARG A 82 0.34 -5.52 6.08
CA ARG A 82 -0.47 -5.60 7.31
C ARG A 82 0.42 -5.48 8.56
N ASN A 83 -0.23 -5.17 9.69
CA ASN A 83 0.43 -4.98 10.98
C ASN A 83 1.58 -3.95 10.91
N ALA A 84 1.37 -2.88 10.13
CA ALA A 84 2.36 -1.85 9.84
C ALA A 84 2.82 -1.08 11.09
N GLU A 85 2.05 -1.10 12.18
CA GLU A 85 2.43 -0.58 13.49
C GLU A 85 3.72 -1.23 14.04
N MET A 86 4.05 -2.46 13.61
CA MET A 86 5.28 -3.13 13.99
C MET A 86 6.54 -2.44 13.45
N ALA A 87 6.40 -1.64 12.39
CA ALA A 87 7.47 -0.80 11.85
C ALA A 87 7.69 0.49 12.65
N LEU A 88 6.80 0.86 13.56
CA LEU A 88 6.94 2.08 14.33
C LEU A 88 7.98 1.88 15.45
N PRO A 89 8.85 2.88 15.70
CA PRO A 89 9.78 2.80 16.81
C PRO A 89 9.00 2.63 18.11
N ARG A 90 9.39 1.62 18.89
CA ARG A 90 8.89 1.45 20.25
C ARG A 90 9.59 2.50 21.11
N GLY A 91 8.82 3.38 21.73
CA GLY A 91 9.31 4.44 22.62
C GLY A 91 10.05 3.90 23.82
#